data_AF-A0A3P1XPW2-F1
#
_entry.id   AF-A0A3P1XPW2-F1
#
_cell.length_a   1.000
_cell.length_b   1.000
_cell.length_c   1.000
_cell.angle_alpha   90.00
_cell.angle_beta   90.00
_cell.angle_gamma   90.00
#
_symmetry.space_group_name_H-M   'P 1'
#
loop_
_entity.id
_entity.type
_entity.pdbx_description
1 polymer ?
#
loop_
_entity_poly.entity_id
_entity_poly.type
_entity_poly.pdbx_seq_one_letter_code
_entity_poly.pdbx_strand_id
1 'polypeptide(L)'
;MAETVSPEQWETIRAAAAAGGALLLVDKASGWTSHDTVARSRRVFGTKKIGHAGTLDPLATGLLILGVGPATRLLTHLVGLPKTYTATIRLGQRTVTDDSEGETVEQADRGALDAALDPERLQRAVAALNGEIMQVPTAVSAIKVNGQRAYNLVRAGQDVDLKARPVTIHSFTVGEPRLIETPAGPAVELEASVDCSSGTYVRALARDLGEALGVGGHLTALRRTAVGPFRVTEAVSSAELDRAARWIAAERGIVPRGSEKTADQVLAEMLAEYGEIDFSAINPLTPGSAAQRLWPVLELDTDQAVAIRHGKRLRLPAGAAEHELAAAVDPQGRLAAMVRVTDGEVRVVTGFAMSVERAE
;
A
#
# COMPACT_ATOMS: atom_id res chain seq x y z
N MET A 1 -20.05 -14.51 11.00
CA MET A 1 -18.95 -15.43 10.65
C MET A 1 -18.89 -15.45 9.14
N ALA A 2 -17.74 -15.20 8.53
CA ALA A 2 -17.61 -15.30 7.08
C ALA A 2 -17.89 -16.76 6.67
N GLU A 3 -18.58 -16.95 5.55
CA GLU A 3 -18.80 -18.28 4.98
C GLU A 3 -17.46 -18.82 4.47
N THR A 4 -17.14 -20.08 4.79
CA THR A 4 -15.91 -20.74 4.33
C THR A 4 -15.88 -20.79 2.81
N VAL A 5 -14.74 -20.49 2.20
CA VAL A 5 -14.56 -20.54 0.74
C VAL A 5 -13.72 -21.77 0.41
N SER A 6 -14.36 -22.76 -0.22
CA SER A 6 -13.70 -23.98 -0.68
C SER A 6 -12.77 -23.72 -1.87
N PRO A 7 -11.85 -24.65 -2.20
CA PRO A 7 -11.03 -24.55 -3.41
C PRO A 7 -11.84 -24.35 -4.70
N GLU A 8 -12.97 -25.03 -4.86
CA GLU A 8 -13.85 -24.88 -6.03
C GLU A 8 -14.50 -23.49 -6.11
N GLN A 9 -14.94 -22.95 -4.97
CA GLN A 9 -15.46 -21.58 -4.90
C GLN A 9 -14.36 -20.56 -5.21
N TRP A 10 -13.14 -20.81 -4.73
CA TRP A 10 -11.97 -19.99 -5.02
C TRP A 10 -11.66 -19.95 -6.52
N GLU A 11 -11.78 -21.07 -7.25
CA GLU A 11 -11.59 -21.08 -8.71
C GLU A 11 -12.51 -20.08 -9.42
N THR A 12 -13.77 -19.98 -8.95
CA THR A 12 -14.76 -19.03 -9.48
C THR A 12 -14.36 -17.58 -9.17
N ILE A 13 -13.99 -17.29 -7.92
CA ILE A 13 -13.54 -15.95 -7.49
C ILE A 13 -12.30 -15.53 -8.28
N ARG A 14 -11.35 -16.45 -8.46
CA ARG A 14 -10.13 -16.23 -9.22
C ARG A 14 -10.41 -15.93 -10.69
N ALA A 15 -11.29 -16.71 -11.32
CA ALA A 15 -11.67 -16.49 -12.72
C ALA A 15 -12.32 -15.11 -12.91
N ALA A 16 -13.24 -14.72 -12.01
CA ALA A 16 -13.85 -13.41 -12.01
C ALA A 16 -12.82 -12.28 -11.85
N ALA A 17 -11.88 -12.43 -10.91
CA ALA A 17 -10.80 -11.46 -10.68
C ALA A 17 -9.85 -11.34 -11.88
N ALA A 18 -9.57 -12.43 -12.59
CA ALA A 18 -8.76 -12.40 -13.80
C ALA A 18 -9.47 -11.67 -14.95
N ALA A 19 -10.77 -11.89 -15.12
CA ALA A 19 -11.56 -11.40 -16.24
C ALA A 19 -12.04 -9.93 -16.08
N GLY A 20 -12.59 -9.61 -14.91
CA GLY A 20 -13.14 -8.28 -14.59
C GLY A 20 -12.21 -7.40 -13.75
N GLY A 21 -11.17 -7.99 -13.17
CA GLY A 21 -10.26 -7.33 -12.24
C GLY A 21 -10.76 -7.40 -10.81
N ALA A 22 -9.82 -7.23 -9.86
CA ALA A 22 -10.15 -7.17 -8.45
C ALA A 22 -9.14 -6.29 -7.67
N LEU A 23 -9.55 -5.79 -6.52
CA LEU A 23 -8.65 -5.13 -5.56
C LEU A 23 -8.45 -6.05 -4.36
N LEU A 24 -7.21 -6.40 -4.05
CA LEU A 24 -6.88 -7.13 -2.83
C LEU A 24 -6.23 -6.17 -1.83
N LEU A 25 -6.76 -6.12 -0.62
CA LEU A 25 -6.15 -5.44 0.51
C LEU A 25 -5.28 -6.44 1.26
N VAL A 26 -4.00 -6.16 1.46
CA VAL A 26 -3.08 -7.05 2.18
C VAL A 26 -2.46 -6.35 3.38
N ASP A 27 -2.50 -6.97 4.56
CA ASP A 27 -1.67 -6.59 5.70
C ASP A 27 -0.26 -7.18 5.50
N LYS A 28 0.63 -6.35 4.96
CA LYS A 28 2.01 -6.73 4.67
C LYS A 28 2.76 -6.96 5.97
N ALA A 29 3.35 -8.14 6.14
CA ALA A 29 4.25 -8.42 7.26
C ALA A 29 5.59 -7.68 7.11
N SER A 30 6.30 -7.55 8.23
CA SER A 30 7.68 -7.05 8.22
C SER A 30 8.59 -8.06 7.53
N GLY A 31 9.68 -7.56 6.92
CA GLY A 31 10.63 -8.36 6.15
C GLY A 31 10.17 -8.71 4.72
N TRP A 32 8.88 -8.60 4.42
CA TRP A 32 8.38 -8.75 3.05
C TRP A 32 8.59 -7.47 2.25
N THR A 33 9.12 -7.57 1.04
CA THR A 33 9.02 -6.45 0.10
C THR A 33 7.59 -6.33 -0.43
N SER A 34 7.20 -5.15 -0.91
CA SER A 34 5.91 -5.01 -1.63
C SER A 34 5.82 -5.96 -2.85
N HIS A 35 6.96 -6.33 -3.44
CA HIS A 35 7.01 -7.27 -4.57
C HIS A 35 6.81 -8.73 -4.13
N ASP A 36 7.21 -9.11 -2.91
CA ASP A 36 6.92 -10.43 -2.36
C ASP A 36 5.41 -10.65 -2.26
N THR A 37 4.69 -9.65 -1.75
CA THR A 37 3.23 -9.65 -1.69
C THR A 37 2.59 -9.81 -3.06
N VAL A 38 3.09 -9.09 -4.07
CA VAL A 38 2.66 -9.26 -5.47
C VAL A 38 2.96 -10.68 -5.97
N ALA A 39 4.14 -11.24 -5.67
CA ALA A 39 4.53 -12.56 -6.13
C ALA A 39 3.64 -13.68 -5.56
N ARG A 40 3.28 -13.62 -4.27
CA ARG A 40 2.32 -14.56 -3.67
C ARG A 40 0.93 -14.39 -4.27
N SER A 41 0.48 -13.15 -4.43
CA SER A 41 -0.81 -12.84 -5.06
C SER A 41 -0.90 -13.34 -6.50
N ARG A 42 0.20 -13.30 -7.28
CA ARG A 42 0.22 -13.85 -8.64
C ARG A 42 -0.04 -15.36 -8.67
N ARG A 43 0.43 -16.10 -7.66
CA ARG A 43 0.15 -17.54 -7.53
C ARG A 43 -1.30 -17.77 -7.17
N VAL A 44 -1.77 -17.06 -6.15
CA VAL A 44 -3.15 -17.14 -5.66
C VAL A 44 -4.15 -16.83 -6.79
N PHE A 45 -3.96 -15.72 -7.49
CA PHE A 45 -4.86 -15.30 -8.57
C PHE A 45 -4.58 -15.95 -9.93
N GLY A 46 -3.51 -16.74 -10.07
CA GLY A 46 -3.16 -17.41 -11.33
C GLY A 46 -2.87 -16.45 -12.51
N THR A 47 -2.54 -15.19 -12.25
CA THR A 47 -2.29 -14.17 -13.29
C THR A 47 -1.02 -13.37 -13.00
N LYS A 48 -0.28 -13.00 -14.05
CA LYS A 48 0.92 -12.16 -13.92
C LYS A 48 0.57 -10.67 -13.78
N LYS A 49 -0.63 -10.26 -14.22
CA LYS A 49 -1.08 -8.86 -14.25
C LYS A 49 -1.55 -8.42 -12.86
N ILE A 50 -0.59 -8.19 -11.97
CA ILE A 50 -0.81 -7.67 -10.63
C ILE A 50 0.18 -6.54 -10.36
N GLY A 51 -0.31 -5.45 -9.79
CA GLY A 51 0.48 -4.31 -9.31
C GLY A 51 -0.01 -3.83 -7.94
N HIS A 52 0.66 -2.84 -7.36
CA HIS A 52 0.29 -2.27 -6.07
C HIS A 52 0.18 -0.74 -6.12
N ALA A 53 -0.61 -0.14 -5.22
CA ALA A 53 -0.79 1.30 -5.09
C ALA A 53 -0.05 1.86 -3.86
N GLY A 54 1.22 2.20 -4.05
CA GLY A 54 2.08 2.78 -3.01
C GLY A 54 2.92 1.72 -2.29
N THR A 55 4.23 1.76 -2.54
CA THR A 55 5.22 0.86 -1.91
C THR A 55 5.20 1.01 -0.38
N LEU A 56 5.39 -0.11 0.32
CA LEU A 56 5.86 -0.17 1.70
C LEU A 56 7.27 -0.73 1.72
N ASP A 57 8.13 -0.11 2.51
CA ASP A 57 9.49 -0.57 2.78
C ASP A 57 9.49 -1.95 3.47
N PRO A 58 10.59 -2.72 3.41
CA PRO A 58 10.66 -4.05 4.02
C PRO A 58 10.32 -4.05 5.52
N LEU A 59 10.88 -3.11 6.31
CA LEU A 59 10.56 -3.00 7.74
C LEU A 59 9.09 -2.64 8.02
N ALA A 60 8.46 -1.92 7.09
CA ALA A 60 7.12 -1.37 7.32
C ALA A 60 6.07 -2.48 7.23
N THR A 61 5.02 -2.40 8.04
CA THR A 61 3.89 -3.33 8.00
C THR A 61 2.62 -2.64 7.55
N GLY A 62 1.53 -3.39 7.41
CA GLY A 62 0.21 -2.82 7.22
C GLY A 62 -0.25 -2.81 5.76
N LEU A 63 -1.25 -1.97 5.51
CA LEU A 63 -2.08 -2.03 4.32
C LEU A 63 -1.29 -1.77 3.02
N LEU A 64 -1.30 -2.76 2.14
CA LEU A 64 -0.87 -2.67 0.76
C LEU A 64 -2.05 -3.02 -0.16
N ILE A 65 -2.45 -2.07 -1.00
CA ILE A 65 -3.52 -2.27 -1.99
C ILE A 65 -2.90 -2.87 -3.26
N LEU A 66 -3.43 -4.01 -3.70
CA LEU A 66 -3.09 -4.64 -4.97
C LEU A 66 -4.23 -4.54 -5.96
N GLY A 67 -3.89 -4.34 -7.23
CA GLY A 67 -4.82 -4.44 -8.35
C GLY A 67 -4.52 -5.70 -9.14
N VAL A 68 -5.54 -6.52 -9.38
CA VAL A 68 -5.48 -7.78 -10.12
C VAL A 68 -6.14 -7.59 -11.49
N GLY A 69 -5.51 -8.11 -12.54
CA GLY A 69 -6.07 -8.11 -13.89
C GLY A 69 -6.34 -6.68 -14.41
N PRO A 70 -7.50 -6.43 -15.05
CA PRO A 70 -7.92 -5.09 -15.47
C PRO A 70 -7.88 -4.01 -14.38
N ALA A 71 -8.05 -4.37 -13.11
CA ALA A 71 -8.07 -3.43 -11.98
C ALA A 71 -6.71 -2.77 -11.71
N THR A 72 -5.61 -3.28 -12.28
CA THR A 72 -4.30 -2.60 -12.28
C THR A 72 -4.38 -1.17 -12.82
N ARG A 73 -5.33 -0.86 -13.70
CA ARG A 73 -5.57 0.50 -14.21
C ARG A 73 -6.16 1.44 -13.17
N LEU A 74 -6.86 0.92 -12.17
CA LEU A 74 -7.42 1.71 -11.08
C LEU A 74 -6.32 2.19 -10.12
N LEU A 75 -5.18 1.49 -10.06
CA LEU A 75 -4.08 1.83 -9.15
C LEU A 75 -3.54 3.25 -9.36
N THR A 76 -3.56 3.78 -10.58
CA THR A 76 -3.15 5.17 -10.86
C THR A 76 -3.96 6.18 -10.05
N HIS A 77 -5.24 5.90 -9.80
CA HIS A 77 -6.12 6.75 -9.00
C HIS A 77 -5.93 6.52 -7.49
N LEU A 78 -5.60 5.29 -7.09
CA LEU A 78 -5.41 4.92 -5.67
C LEU A 78 -4.05 5.35 -5.11
N VAL A 79 -3.02 5.43 -5.95
CA VAL A 79 -1.67 5.89 -5.54
C VAL A 79 -1.72 7.31 -4.97
N GLY A 80 -2.64 8.16 -5.43
CA GLY A 80 -2.78 9.54 -4.98
C GLY A 80 -3.48 9.75 -3.64
N LEU A 81 -4.17 8.73 -3.10
CA LEU A 81 -4.99 8.85 -1.89
C LEU A 81 -4.17 9.25 -0.65
N PRO A 82 -4.76 9.86 0.39
CA PRO A 82 -4.08 10.07 1.67
C PRO A 82 -3.76 8.73 2.36
N LYS A 83 -2.79 8.74 3.27
CA LYS A 83 -2.38 7.56 4.04
C LYS A 83 -2.29 7.88 5.52
N THR A 84 -2.67 6.89 6.32
CA THR A 84 -2.56 6.92 7.78
C THR A 84 -1.55 5.89 8.25
N TYR A 85 -0.69 6.29 9.17
CA TYR A 85 0.34 5.45 9.75
C TYR A 85 0.35 5.54 11.27
N THR A 86 0.73 4.44 11.92
CA THR A 86 1.33 4.47 13.25
C THR A 86 2.81 4.15 13.11
N ALA A 87 3.65 4.74 13.95
CA ALA A 87 5.09 4.59 13.86
C ALA A 87 5.73 4.69 15.24
N THR A 88 6.92 4.12 15.38
CA THR A 88 7.80 4.36 16.53
C THR A 88 9.00 5.14 16.02
N ILE A 89 9.21 6.34 16.55
CA ILE A 89 10.33 7.22 16.26
C ILE A 89 11.35 7.04 17.38
N ARG A 90 12.62 6.86 17.02
CA ARG A 90 13.75 6.92 17.94
C ARG A 90 14.51 8.22 17.74
N LEU A 91 14.54 9.07 18.77
CA LEU A 91 15.35 10.28 18.84
C LEU A 91 16.67 10.02 19.56
N GLY A 92 17.69 10.83 19.24
CA GLY A 92 19.05 10.67 19.76
C GLY A 92 20.00 9.92 18.84
N GLN A 93 19.50 9.42 17.71
CA GLN A 93 20.25 8.60 16.77
C GLN A 93 19.86 8.93 15.34
N ARG A 94 20.86 9.16 14.49
CA ARG A 94 20.68 9.24 13.03
C ARG A 94 21.24 7.99 12.37
N THR A 95 20.51 7.45 11.40
CA THR A 95 20.95 6.30 10.60
C THR A 95 21.05 6.66 9.13
N VAL A 96 21.80 5.86 8.35
CA VAL A 96 21.95 6.08 6.90
C VAL A 96 20.62 6.00 6.13
N THR A 97 19.69 5.18 6.62
CA THR A 97 18.44 4.84 5.92
C THR A 97 17.22 5.60 6.46
N ASP A 98 17.40 6.44 7.48
CA ASP A 98 16.33 7.06 8.29
C ASP A 98 15.39 6.03 8.96
N ASP A 99 15.87 4.79 9.11
CA ASP A 99 15.20 3.70 9.84
C ASP A 99 16.21 2.79 10.56
N SER A 100 15.71 1.84 11.33
CA SER A 100 16.51 0.91 12.12
C SER A 100 17.22 -0.18 11.31
N GLU A 101 17.03 -0.27 9.99
CA GLU A 101 17.81 -1.17 9.14
C GLU A 101 19.18 -0.59 8.77
N GLY A 102 19.39 0.71 8.96
CA GLY A 102 20.64 1.42 8.66
C GLY A 102 21.61 1.50 9.82
N GLU A 103 22.90 1.61 9.50
CA GLU A 103 23.95 1.87 10.49
C GLU A 103 23.77 3.26 11.12
N THR A 104 24.05 3.36 12.42
CA THR A 104 24.03 4.63 13.16
C THR A 104 25.26 5.46 12.78
N VAL A 105 25.03 6.70 12.36
CA VAL A 105 26.09 7.65 11.97
C VAL A 105 26.29 8.77 12.98
N GLU A 106 25.29 9.05 13.80
CA GLU A 106 25.36 10.04 14.87
C GLU A 106 24.57 9.55 16.09
N GLN A 107 25.08 9.89 17.27
CA GLN A 107 24.52 9.56 18.57
C GLN A 107 24.59 10.79 19.47
N ALA A 108 23.44 11.23 19.99
CA ALA A 108 23.35 12.33 20.93
C ALA A 108 23.79 11.89 22.34
N ASP A 109 24.36 12.82 23.10
CA ASP A 109 24.61 12.60 24.53
C ASP A 109 23.32 12.77 25.36
N ARG A 110 23.40 12.38 26.63
CA ARG A 110 22.27 12.42 27.55
C ARG A 110 21.76 13.84 27.82
N GLY A 111 22.65 14.83 27.89
CA GLY A 111 22.26 16.22 28.15
C GLY A 111 21.48 16.83 26.98
N ALA A 112 21.89 16.53 25.75
CA ALA A 112 21.16 16.92 24.54
C ALA A 112 19.78 16.27 24.48
N LEU A 113 19.66 15.00 24.87
CA LEU A 113 18.38 14.30 24.98
C LEU A 113 17.46 14.95 26.02
N ASP A 114 17.95 15.20 27.24
CA ASP A 114 17.15 15.82 28.29
C ASP A 114 16.60 17.19 27.85
N ALA A 115 17.40 17.98 27.12
CA ALA A 115 16.96 19.26 26.54
C ALA A 115 15.98 19.12 25.35
N ALA A 116 16.03 18.01 24.60
CA ALA A 116 15.07 17.70 23.54
C ALA A 116 13.73 17.19 24.07
N LEU A 117 13.74 16.63 25.27
CA LEU A 117 12.56 16.11 25.98
C LEU A 117 11.76 17.18 26.72
N ASP A 118 12.17 18.45 26.68
CA ASP A 118 11.35 19.55 27.14
C ASP A 118 9.98 19.53 26.42
N PRO A 119 8.85 19.42 27.14
CA PRO A 119 7.54 19.23 26.52
C PRO A 119 7.16 20.34 25.53
N GLU A 120 7.46 21.61 25.85
CA GLU A 120 7.14 22.73 24.96
C GLU A 120 7.99 22.70 23.69
N ARG A 121 9.27 22.34 23.81
CA ARG A 121 10.16 22.18 22.67
C ARG A 121 9.72 21.04 21.75
N LEU A 122 9.40 19.87 22.32
CA LEU A 122 8.89 18.73 21.56
C LEU A 122 7.57 19.07 20.84
N GLN A 123 6.63 19.68 21.55
CA GLN A 123 5.34 20.09 20.96
C GLN A 123 5.52 21.10 19.82
N ARG A 124 6.40 22.09 19.98
CA ARG A 124 6.70 23.06 18.89
C ARG A 124 7.33 22.38 17.67
N ALA A 125 8.27 21.46 17.88
CA ALA A 125 8.91 20.74 16.78
C ALA A 125 7.91 19.87 15.99
N VAL A 126 7.02 19.16 16.69
CA VAL A 126 5.94 18.38 16.05
C VAL A 126 4.93 19.29 15.34
N ALA A 127 4.54 20.42 15.95
CA ALA A 127 3.62 21.37 15.34
C ALA A 127 4.19 21.99 14.05
N ALA A 128 5.50 22.27 13.98
CA ALA A 128 6.15 22.81 12.80
C ALA A 128 6.18 21.85 11.60
N LEU A 129 5.99 20.54 11.85
CA LEU A 129 5.94 19.50 10.82
C LEU A 129 4.50 19.18 10.37
N ASN A 130 3.48 19.82 10.95
CA ASN A 130 2.10 19.73 10.49
C ASN A 130 1.81 20.75 9.38
N GLY A 131 0.87 20.43 8.49
CA GLY A 131 0.48 21.28 7.37
C GLY A 131 1.28 21.03 6.10
N GLU A 132 1.40 22.06 5.25
CA GLU A 132 2.16 22.00 4.01
C GLU A 132 3.65 22.21 4.30
N ILE A 133 4.47 21.21 3.96
CA ILE A 133 5.92 21.24 4.18
C ILE A 133 6.68 20.85 2.92
N MET A 134 7.92 21.31 2.83
CA MET A 134 8.87 20.87 1.81
C MET A 134 9.72 19.74 2.38
N GLN A 135 9.48 18.52 1.93
CA GLN A 135 10.20 17.34 2.44
C GLN A 135 11.26 16.88 1.45
N VAL A 136 12.49 16.69 1.93
CA VAL A 136 13.52 15.95 1.20
C VAL A 136 13.28 14.46 1.43
N PRO A 137 12.99 13.67 0.37
CA PRO A 137 12.83 12.23 0.53
C PRO A 137 14.11 11.56 1.05
N THR A 138 13.97 10.39 1.67
CA THR A 138 15.11 9.56 2.07
C THR A 138 15.92 9.11 0.85
N ALA A 139 17.25 9.10 0.99
CA ALA A 139 18.18 8.67 -0.05
C ALA A 139 17.94 7.20 -0.47
N VAL A 140 17.42 6.37 0.46
CA VAL A 140 17.03 4.98 0.25
C VAL A 140 15.55 4.90 -0.15
N SER A 141 15.21 5.56 -1.26
CA SER A 141 13.86 5.57 -1.82
C SER A 141 13.79 4.94 -3.22
N ALA A 142 12.57 4.66 -3.66
CA ALA A 142 12.29 4.17 -5.01
C ALA A 142 12.44 5.23 -6.11
N ILE A 143 12.74 6.49 -5.74
CA ILE A 143 12.91 7.60 -6.67
C ILE A 143 14.05 7.30 -7.63
N LYS A 144 13.87 7.65 -8.90
CA LYS A 144 14.95 7.55 -9.89
C LYS A 144 15.71 8.87 -9.98
N VAL A 145 17.03 8.79 -9.94
CA VAL A 145 17.97 9.88 -10.25
C VAL A 145 18.75 9.44 -11.49
N ASN A 146 18.71 10.24 -12.56
CA ASN A 146 19.33 9.93 -13.85
C ASN A 146 18.97 8.52 -14.40
N GLY A 147 17.72 8.09 -14.19
CA GLY A 147 17.22 6.79 -14.65
C GLY A 147 17.50 5.60 -13.73
N GLN A 148 18.37 5.73 -12.72
CA GLN A 148 18.70 4.70 -11.73
C GLN A 148 17.97 4.96 -10.39
N ARG A 149 17.57 3.92 -9.66
CA ARG A 149 16.89 4.09 -8.36
C ARG A 149 17.89 4.60 -7.31
N ALA A 150 17.51 5.61 -6.54
CA ALA A 150 18.32 6.24 -5.49
C ALA A 150 18.88 5.23 -4.49
N TYR A 151 18.05 4.28 -4.04
CA TYR A 151 18.48 3.16 -3.21
C TYR A 151 19.69 2.37 -3.76
N ASN A 152 19.73 2.11 -5.07
CA ASN A 152 20.83 1.36 -5.68
C ASN A 152 22.13 2.17 -5.64
N LEU A 153 22.04 3.50 -5.77
CA LEU A 153 23.17 4.42 -5.72
C LEU A 153 23.74 4.52 -4.31
N VAL A 154 22.87 4.66 -3.30
CA VAL A 154 23.28 4.70 -1.88
C VAL A 154 23.97 3.40 -1.47
N ARG A 155 23.44 2.24 -1.88
CA ARG A 155 24.11 0.94 -1.64
C ARG A 155 25.45 0.80 -2.37
N ALA A 156 25.65 1.54 -3.45
CA ALA A 156 26.93 1.62 -4.14
C ALA A 156 27.89 2.66 -3.53
N GLY A 157 27.54 3.25 -2.38
CA GLY A 157 28.33 4.27 -1.69
C GLY A 157 28.31 5.64 -2.37
N GLN A 158 27.33 5.91 -3.23
CA GLN A 158 27.21 7.21 -3.92
C GLN A 158 26.23 8.12 -3.19
N ASP A 159 26.63 9.38 -3.00
CA ASP A 159 25.74 10.43 -2.50
C ASP A 159 24.66 10.74 -3.51
N VAL A 160 23.41 10.79 -3.04
CA VAL A 160 22.24 11.13 -3.85
C VAL A 160 21.63 12.42 -3.34
N ASP A 161 21.78 13.50 -4.10
CA ASP A 161 21.10 14.76 -3.84
C ASP A 161 19.63 14.67 -4.30
N LEU A 162 18.71 14.61 -3.33
CA LEU A 162 17.28 14.55 -3.58
C LEU A 162 16.62 15.91 -3.36
N LYS A 163 15.97 16.43 -4.39
CA LYS A 163 15.24 17.70 -4.30
C LYS A 163 14.01 17.59 -3.38
N ALA A 164 13.83 18.59 -2.54
CA ALA A 164 12.64 18.75 -1.70
C ALA A 164 11.35 18.83 -2.54
N ARG A 165 10.25 18.30 -2.00
CA ARG A 165 8.94 18.25 -2.66
C ARG A 165 7.84 18.63 -1.69
N PRO A 166 6.76 19.29 -2.16
CA PRO A 166 5.64 19.62 -1.30
C PRO A 166 4.90 18.33 -0.89
N VAL A 167 4.62 18.22 0.41
CA VAL A 167 3.73 17.22 1.00
C VAL A 167 2.84 17.90 2.03
N THR A 168 1.70 17.29 2.34
CA THR A 168 0.81 17.79 3.39
C THR A 168 0.72 16.76 4.50
N ILE A 169 1.08 17.17 5.72
CA ILE A 169 0.85 16.41 6.94
C ILE A 169 -0.47 16.90 7.53
N HIS A 170 -1.53 16.12 7.36
CA HIS A 170 -2.87 16.46 7.84
C HIS A 170 -2.96 16.39 9.36
N SER A 171 -2.26 15.43 9.97
CA SER A 171 -2.11 15.30 11.42
C SER A 171 -0.83 14.55 11.73
N PHE A 172 -0.02 15.08 12.65
CA PHE A 172 1.12 14.41 13.23
C PHE A 172 1.14 14.64 14.74
N THR A 173 0.99 13.56 15.48
CA THR A 173 0.97 13.54 16.95
C THR A 173 1.96 12.52 17.47
N VAL A 174 2.58 12.79 18.60
CA VAL A 174 3.48 11.87 19.31
C VAL A 174 2.96 11.57 20.72
N GLY A 175 3.23 10.37 21.22
CA GLY A 175 2.93 9.94 22.57
C GLY A 175 3.98 10.40 23.58
N GLU A 176 3.91 9.85 24.79
CA GLU A 176 4.87 10.16 25.85
C GLU A 176 6.28 9.65 25.49
N PRO A 177 7.33 10.49 25.63
CA PRO A 177 8.70 10.06 25.41
C PRO A 177 9.14 9.04 26.44
N ARG A 178 9.71 7.93 25.96
CA ARG A 178 10.34 6.92 26.81
C ARG A 178 11.84 6.91 26.57
N LEU A 179 12.61 7.28 27.59
CA LEU A 179 14.06 7.10 27.56
C LEU A 179 14.41 5.60 27.60
N ILE A 180 15.33 5.20 26.75
CA ILE A 180 15.82 3.83 26.64
C ILE A 180 17.34 3.81 26.50
N GLU A 181 17.94 2.66 26.78
CA GLU A 181 19.35 2.37 26.48
C GLU A 181 19.42 1.47 25.24
N THR A 182 20.32 1.80 24.32
CA THR A 182 20.59 1.02 23.11
C THR A 182 22.07 0.64 23.04
N PRO A 183 22.49 -0.27 22.16
CA PRO A 183 23.91 -0.57 21.96
C PRO A 183 24.77 0.63 21.56
N ALA A 184 24.18 1.65 20.91
CA ALA A 184 24.91 2.86 20.50
C ALA A 184 24.93 3.95 21.59
N GLY A 185 24.05 3.86 22.60
CA GLY A 185 23.93 4.85 23.67
C GLY A 185 22.47 5.12 24.07
N PRO A 186 22.23 6.14 24.91
CA PRO A 186 20.89 6.51 25.33
C PRO A 186 20.08 7.03 24.14
N ALA A 187 18.78 6.76 24.13
CA ALA A 187 17.86 7.23 23.09
C ALA A 187 16.46 7.44 23.68
N VAL A 188 15.58 8.06 22.90
CA VAL A 188 14.17 8.26 23.28
C VAL A 188 13.30 7.58 22.24
N GLU A 189 12.33 6.78 22.67
CA GLU A 189 11.27 6.26 21.81
C GLU A 189 9.97 7.05 21.99
N LEU A 190 9.34 7.35 20.86
CA LEU A 190 8.06 8.04 20.75
C LEU A 190 7.15 7.23 19.84
N GLU A 191 5.97 6.86 20.33
CA GLU A 191 4.89 6.42 19.46
C GLU A 191 4.33 7.62 18.69
N ALA A 192 4.00 7.44 17.43
CA ALA A 192 3.55 8.49 16.53
C ALA A 192 2.34 8.04 15.71
N SER A 193 1.42 8.96 15.46
CA SER A 193 0.32 8.81 14.50
C SER A 193 0.45 9.88 13.44
N VAL A 194 0.34 9.49 12.17
CA VAL A 194 0.56 10.36 11.02
C VAL A 194 -0.54 10.15 9.97
N ASP A 195 -1.29 11.22 9.68
CA ASP A 195 -2.16 11.32 8.52
C ASP A 195 -1.51 12.27 7.51
N CYS A 196 -1.31 11.81 6.27
CA CYS A 196 -0.56 12.59 5.29
C CYS A 196 -1.03 12.37 3.85
N SER A 197 -0.68 13.30 2.99
CA SER A 197 -0.86 13.19 1.54
C SER A 197 -0.01 12.06 0.96
N SER A 198 -0.34 11.63 -0.26
CA SER A 198 0.53 10.73 -1.01
C SER A 198 1.92 11.34 -1.24
N GLY A 199 2.93 10.48 -1.36
CA GLY A 199 4.32 10.90 -1.59
C GLY A 199 5.12 11.26 -0.34
N THR A 200 4.47 11.36 0.82
CA THR A 200 5.13 11.60 2.12
C THR A 200 5.99 10.41 2.54
N TYR A 201 7.21 10.69 2.99
CA TYR A 201 8.14 9.75 3.59
C TYR A 201 8.09 9.89 5.11
N VAL A 202 7.47 8.93 5.81
CA VAL A 202 7.39 8.96 7.28
C VAL A 202 8.79 8.80 7.92
N ARG A 203 9.71 8.10 7.24
CA ARG A 203 11.13 8.04 7.62
C ARG A 203 11.77 9.42 7.68
N ALA A 204 11.56 10.24 6.64
CA ALA A 204 12.02 11.62 6.61
C ALA A 204 11.36 12.45 7.72
N LEU A 205 10.07 12.25 8.02
CA LEU A 205 9.41 12.93 9.13
C LEU A 205 10.08 12.67 10.49
N ALA A 206 10.54 11.43 10.73
CA ALA A 206 11.27 11.07 11.95
C ALA A 206 12.66 11.74 12.01
N ARG A 207 13.38 11.77 10.88
CA ARG A 207 14.64 12.50 10.74
C ARG A 207 14.45 13.98 10.99
N ASP A 208 13.51 14.61 10.30
CA ASP A 208 13.24 16.04 10.34
C ASP A 208 12.81 16.48 11.76
N LEU A 209 12.05 15.65 12.49
CA LEU A 209 11.76 15.88 13.92
C LEU A 209 13.04 15.86 14.77
N GLY A 210 13.90 14.87 14.55
CA GLY A 210 15.18 14.76 15.24
C GLY A 210 16.14 15.93 14.95
N GLU A 211 16.15 16.42 13.71
CA GLU A 211 16.92 17.59 13.29
C GLU A 211 16.39 18.88 13.95
N ALA A 212 15.07 19.08 13.96
CA ALA A 212 14.44 20.21 14.64
C ALA A 212 14.75 20.23 16.16
N LEU A 213 14.89 19.05 16.76
CA LEU A 213 15.29 18.87 18.15
C LEU A 213 16.81 18.84 18.37
N GLY A 214 17.62 18.84 17.30
CA GLY A 214 19.08 18.84 17.38
C GLY A 214 19.68 17.56 17.96
N VAL A 215 18.96 16.44 17.92
CA VAL A 215 19.39 15.14 18.50
C VAL A 215 19.40 14.00 17.46
N GLY A 216 18.96 14.26 16.24
CA GLY A 216 18.77 13.23 15.22
C GLY A 216 17.59 12.32 15.51
N GLY A 217 17.12 11.61 14.49
CA GLY A 217 15.99 10.69 14.62
C GLY A 217 15.85 9.74 13.44
N HIS A 218 15.22 8.59 13.68
CA HIS A 218 14.88 7.60 12.67
C HIS A 218 13.66 6.77 13.09
N LEU A 219 13.08 6.00 12.17
CA LEU A 219 12.00 5.05 12.49
C LEU A 219 12.52 3.70 12.96
N THR A 220 11.93 3.15 14.02
CA THR A 220 12.16 1.75 14.44
C THR A 220 10.99 0.84 14.10
N ALA A 221 9.79 1.40 13.94
CA ALA A 221 8.63 0.69 13.45
C ALA A 221 7.75 1.61 12.60
N LEU A 222 7.10 1.03 11.58
CA LEU A 222 6.15 1.74 10.74
C LEU A 222 5.01 0.79 10.35
N ARG A 223 3.77 1.22 10.52
CA ARG A 223 2.58 0.48 10.11
C ARG A 223 1.61 1.39 9.38
N ARG A 224 1.30 1.08 8.12
CA ARG A 224 0.23 1.79 7.39
C ARG A 224 -1.11 1.20 7.77
N THR A 225 -1.96 1.96 8.44
CA THR A 225 -3.26 1.48 8.91
C THR A 225 -4.39 1.78 7.92
N ALA A 226 -4.23 2.79 7.05
CA ALA A 226 -5.21 3.12 6.03
C ALA A 226 -4.60 3.73 4.76
N VAL A 227 -5.35 3.61 3.66
CA VAL A 227 -5.11 4.30 2.37
C VAL A 227 -6.48 4.81 1.90
N GLY A 228 -6.71 6.11 1.98
CA GLY A 228 -8.04 6.68 1.80
C GLY A 228 -9.08 5.97 2.68
N PRO A 229 -10.19 5.46 2.11
CA PRO A 229 -11.24 4.78 2.87
C PRO A 229 -10.93 3.31 3.19
N PHE A 230 -9.84 2.74 2.65
CA PHE A 230 -9.49 1.35 2.88
C PHE A 230 -8.68 1.20 4.17
N ARG A 231 -9.06 0.23 5.02
CA ARG A 231 -8.39 -0.01 6.30
C ARG A 231 -7.66 -1.35 6.32
N VAL A 232 -6.58 -1.42 7.08
CA VAL A 232 -5.80 -2.66 7.27
C VAL A 232 -6.62 -3.78 7.91
N THR A 233 -7.67 -3.43 8.67
CA THR A 233 -8.59 -4.40 9.30
C THR A 233 -9.46 -5.17 8.30
N GLU A 234 -9.55 -4.71 7.05
CA GLU A 234 -10.24 -5.39 5.95
C GLU A 234 -9.29 -6.27 5.13
N ALA A 235 -8.01 -6.29 5.48
CA ALA A 235 -6.96 -6.88 4.66
C ALA A 235 -6.65 -8.32 5.05
N VAL A 236 -6.33 -9.16 4.06
CA VAL A 236 -5.78 -10.49 4.31
C VAL A 236 -4.38 -10.38 4.90
N SER A 237 -4.05 -11.22 5.88
CA SER A 237 -2.68 -11.23 6.41
C SER A 237 -1.69 -11.83 5.39
N SER A 238 -0.43 -11.41 5.47
CA SER A 238 0.63 -12.03 4.65
C SER A 238 0.78 -13.53 4.93
N ALA A 239 0.49 -13.98 6.15
CA ALA A 239 0.56 -15.39 6.53
C ALA A 239 -0.52 -16.23 5.83
N GLU A 240 -1.77 -15.76 5.82
CA GLU A 240 -2.87 -16.41 5.09
C GLU A 240 -2.62 -16.40 3.58
N LEU A 241 -2.14 -15.26 3.05
CA LEU A 241 -1.80 -15.14 1.64
C LEU A 241 -0.67 -16.09 1.23
N ASP A 242 0.38 -16.23 2.04
CA ASP A 242 1.49 -17.17 1.77
C ASP A 242 1.02 -18.62 1.85
N ARG A 243 0.18 -18.95 2.83
CA ARG A 243 -0.41 -20.28 3.00
C ARG A 243 -1.21 -20.67 1.76
N ALA A 244 -2.15 -19.82 1.32
CA ALA A 244 -2.91 -20.04 0.10
C ALA A 244 -2.00 -20.18 -1.14
N ALA A 245 -0.98 -19.32 -1.25
CA ALA A 245 -0.04 -19.38 -2.37
C ALA A 245 0.78 -20.69 -2.41
N ARG A 246 1.16 -21.22 -1.24
CA ARG A 246 1.89 -22.49 -1.10
C ARG A 246 1.00 -23.69 -1.41
N TRP A 247 -0.24 -23.68 -0.93
CA TRP A 247 -1.21 -24.72 -1.22
C TRP A 247 -1.51 -24.84 -2.71
N ILE A 248 -1.88 -23.72 -3.35
CA ILE A 248 -2.15 -23.69 -4.80
C ILE A 248 -0.92 -24.14 -5.60
N ALA A 249 0.29 -23.83 -5.12
CA ALA A 249 1.50 -24.32 -5.75
C ALA A 249 1.63 -25.85 -5.62
N ALA A 250 1.42 -26.40 -4.41
CA ALA A 250 1.47 -27.83 -4.15
C ALA A 250 0.41 -28.61 -4.96
N GLU A 251 -0.85 -28.15 -5.00
CA GLU A 251 -1.89 -28.77 -5.84
C GLU A 251 -1.54 -28.81 -7.34
N ARG A 252 -0.71 -27.87 -7.79
CA ARG A 252 -0.22 -27.80 -9.18
C ARG A 252 1.09 -28.57 -9.39
N GLY A 253 1.55 -29.33 -8.41
CA GLY A 253 2.82 -30.06 -8.47
C GLY A 253 4.06 -29.15 -8.40
N ILE A 254 3.91 -27.91 -7.93
CA ILE A 254 4.99 -26.91 -7.88
C ILE A 254 5.55 -26.83 -6.46
N VAL A 255 6.81 -27.22 -6.30
CA VAL A 255 7.60 -27.02 -5.06
C VAL A 255 8.78 -26.09 -5.30
N PRO A 256 9.33 -25.44 -4.25
CA PRO A 256 10.56 -24.66 -4.39
C PRO A 256 11.70 -25.49 -5.01
N ARG A 257 12.51 -24.85 -5.85
CA ARG A 257 13.68 -25.50 -6.45
C ARG A 257 14.63 -25.98 -5.35
N GLY A 258 15.03 -27.25 -5.42
CA GLY A 258 15.89 -27.88 -4.41
C GLY A 258 15.14 -28.37 -3.17
N SER A 259 13.80 -28.36 -3.18
CA SER A 259 13.03 -29.03 -2.13
C SER A 259 13.26 -30.54 -2.17
N GLU A 260 13.56 -31.13 -1.02
CA GLU A 260 13.61 -32.58 -0.83
C GLU A 260 12.21 -33.21 -0.76
N LYS A 261 11.16 -32.37 -0.62
CA LYS A 261 9.78 -32.80 -0.49
C LYS A 261 9.07 -32.75 -1.83
N THR A 262 8.24 -33.76 -2.10
CA THR A 262 7.29 -33.74 -3.20
C THR A 262 6.13 -32.79 -2.90
N ALA A 263 5.38 -32.40 -3.93
CA ALA A 263 4.21 -31.57 -3.76
C ALA A 263 3.15 -32.22 -2.86
N ASP A 264 2.94 -33.53 -2.98
CA ASP A 264 2.03 -34.31 -2.13
C ASP A 264 2.49 -34.31 -0.66
N GLN A 265 3.80 -34.41 -0.41
CA GLN A 265 4.34 -34.31 0.95
C GLN A 265 4.12 -32.91 1.55
N VAL A 266 4.34 -31.86 0.75
CA VAL A 266 4.06 -30.49 1.19
C VAL A 266 2.57 -30.31 1.50
N LEU A 267 1.68 -30.81 0.65
CA LEU A 267 0.24 -30.72 0.84
C LEU A 267 -0.21 -31.48 2.08
N ALA A 268 0.30 -32.69 2.29
CA ALA A 268 0.01 -33.51 3.47
C ALA A 268 0.46 -32.83 4.78
N GLU A 269 1.65 -32.20 4.78
CA GLU A 269 2.12 -31.43 5.94
C GLU A 269 1.24 -30.21 6.21
N MET A 270 0.86 -29.47 5.16
CA MET A 270 -0.02 -28.31 5.31
C MET A 270 -1.40 -28.71 5.81
N LEU A 271 -1.96 -29.80 5.31
CA LEU A 271 -3.22 -30.39 5.80
C LEU A 271 -3.12 -30.80 7.28
N ALA A 272 -2.01 -31.42 7.67
CA ALA A 272 -1.80 -31.84 9.06
C ALA A 272 -1.64 -30.65 10.02
N GLU A 273 -0.98 -29.58 9.57
CA GLU A 273 -0.72 -28.39 10.40
C GLU A 273 -1.91 -27.44 10.46
N TYR A 274 -2.62 -27.24 9.34
CA TYR A 274 -3.60 -26.17 9.18
C TYR A 274 -5.01 -26.65 8.84
N GLY A 275 -5.20 -27.93 8.53
CA GLY A 275 -6.44 -28.42 7.92
C GLY A 275 -6.58 -28.00 6.45
N GLU A 276 -7.80 -28.10 5.93
CA GLU A 276 -8.13 -27.53 4.62
C GLU A 276 -8.00 -26.01 4.65
N ILE A 277 -7.56 -25.43 3.53
CA ILE A 277 -7.49 -23.97 3.42
C ILE A 277 -8.89 -23.40 3.23
N ASP A 278 -9.26 -22.53 4.15
CA ASP A 278 -10.34 -21.58 3.95
C ASP A 278 -9.82 -20.34 3.20
N PHE A 279 -10.30 -20.15 1.98
CA PHE A 279 -9.96 -18.98 1.17
C PHE A 279 -10.78 -17.73 1.54
N SER A 280 -11.68 -17.80 2.53
CA SER A 280 -12.53 -16.68 2.94
C SER A 280 -11.74 -15.45 3.40
N ALA A 281 -10.53 -15.68 3.93
CA ALA A 281 -9.58 -14.60 4.27
C ALA A 281 -9.12 -13.82 3.03
N ILE A 282 -9.11 -14.44 1.84
CA ILE A 282 -8.78 -13.80 0.56
C ILE A 282 -10.07 -13.26 -0.07
N ASN A 283 -10.52 -12.13 0.46
CA ASN A 283 -11.77 -11.50 0.04
C ASN A 283 -11.51 -10.22 -0.79
N PRO A 284 -11.25 -10.33 -2.10
CA PRO A 284 -10.97 -9.15 -2.91
C PRO A 284 -12.23 -8.34 -3.21
N LEU A 285 -12.10 -7.03 -3.24
CA LEU A 285 -13.15 -6.11 -3.68
C LEU A 285 -13.27 -6.12 -5.20
N THR A 286 -14.49 -5.92 -5.71
CA THR A 286 -14.65 -5.60 -7.13
C THR A 286 -14.13 -4.18 -7.39
N PRO A 287 -13.66 -3.87 -8.62
CA PRO A 287 -13.27 -2.51 -8.95
C PRO A 287 -14.40 -1.49 -8.79
N GLY A 288 -15.65 -1.93 -9.03
CA GLY A 288 -16.84 -1.10 -8.83
C GLY A 288 -17.05 -0.77 -7.36
N SER A 289 -17.08 -1.77 -6.48
CA SER A 289 -17.29 -1.53 -5.04
C SER A 289 -16.14 -0.71 -4.43
N ALA A 290 -14.91 -0.90 -4.88
CA ALA A 290 -13.77 -0.06 -4.47
C ALA A 290 -13.94 1.39 -4.95
N ALA A 291 -14.39 1.61 -6.19
CA ALA A 291 -14.55 2.95 -6.75
C ALA A 291 -15.71 3.72 -6.11
N GLN A 292 -16.82 3.04 -5.77
CA GLN A 292 -17.97 3.63 -5.09
C GLN A 292 -17.63 4.20 -3.70
N ARG A 293 -16.59 3.68 -3.04
CA ARG A 293 -16.11 4.24 -1.75
C ARG A 293 -15.39 5.58 -1.89
N LEU A 294 -15.00 5.95 -3.10
CA LEU A 294 -14.08 7.07 -3.36
C LEU A 294 -14.69 8.15 -4.24
N TRP A 295 -15.52 7.77 -5.21
CA TRP A 295 -16.02 8.68 -6.24
C TRP A 295 -17.53 8.60 -6.36
N PRO A 296 -18.18 9.70 -6.80
CA PRO A 296 -19.56 9.66 -7.26
C PRO A 296 -19.77 8.58 -8.31
N VAL A 297 -20.98 8.01 -8.35
CA VAL A 297 -21.30 6.88 -9.21
C VAL A 297 -22.21 7.35 -10.34
N LEU A 298 -21.82 7.03 -11.58
CA LEU A 298 -22.69 7.10 -12.74
C LEU A 298 -23.19 5.69 -13.05
N GLU A 299 -24.43 5.40 -12.68
CA GLU A 299 -25.07 4.13 -13.04
C GLU A 299 -25.35 4.12 -14.54
N LEU A 300 -24.91 3.05 -15.20
CA LEU A 300 -25.11 2.83 -16.62
C LEU A 300 -26.15 1.73 -16.82
N ASP A 301 -27.00 1.90 -17.82
CA ASP A 301 -27.71 0.75 -18.39
C ASP A 301 -26.74 -0.15 -19.20
N THR A 302 -27.22 -1.30 -19.65
CA THR A 302 -26.42 -2.27 -20.40
C THR A 302 -25.84 -1.68 -21.70
N ASP A 303 -26.63 -0.89 -22.44
CA ASP A 303 -26.22 -0.33 -23.74
C ASP A 303 -25.19 0.78 -23.55
N GLN A 304 -25.38 1.61 -22.53
CA GLN A 304 -24.44 2.64 -22.10
C GLN A 304 -23.11 2.03 -21.63
N ALA A 305 -23.15 0.95 -20.86
CA ALA A 305 -21.95 0.24 -20.41
C ALA A 305 -21.15 -0.34 -21.59
N VAL A 306 -21.83 -0.94 -22.57
CA VAL A 306 -21.20 -1.42 -23.81
C VAL A 306 -20.61 -0.25 -24.60
N ALA A 307 -21.37 0.82 -24.79
CA ALA A 307 -20.93 2.01 -25.52
C ALA A 307 -19.66 2.62 -24.91
N ILE A 308 -19.62 2.84 -23.59
CA ILE A 308 -18.44 3.37 -22.89
C ILE A 308 -17.23 2.45 -23.02
N ARG A 309 -17.41 1.12 -22.90
CA ARG A 309 -16.31 0.15 -23.04
C ARG A 309 -15.68 0.18 -24.43
N HIS A 310 -16.48 0.50 -25.45
CA HIS A 310 -16.02 0.73 -26.82
C HIS A 310 -15.56 2.17 -27.10
N GLY A 311 -15.45 3.02 -26.08
CA GLY A 311 -14.97 4.40 -26.21
C GLY A 311 -15.96 5.36 -26.86
N LYS A 312 -17.24 4.99 -26.95
CA LYS A 312 -18.30 5.90 -27.41
C LYS A 312 -18.59 6.94 -26.33
N ARG A 313 -18.92 8.15 -26.77
CA ARG A 313 -19.37 9.24 -25.89
C ARG A 313 -20.81 8.97 -25.45
N LEU A 314 -21.11 9.24 -24.19
CA LEU A 314 -22.49 9.30 -23.70
C LEU A 314 -22.88 10.74 -23.44
N ARG A 315 -24.19 11.00 -23.53
CA ARG A 315 -24.78 12.27 -23.14
C ARG A 315 -25.86 12.01 -22.10
N LEU A 316 -25.76 12.68 -20.97
CA LEU A 316 -26.73 12.60 -19.88
C LEU A 316 -27.87 13.59 -20.13
N PRO A 317 -29.04 13.37 -19.49
CA PRO A 317 -30.14 14.33 -19.52
C PRO A 317 -29.74 15.71 -19.03
N ALA A 318 -30.47 16.74 -19.46
CA ALA A 318 -30.26 18.10 -18.98
C ALA A 318 -30.44 18.16 -17.44
N GLY A 319 -29.52 18.84 -16.76
CA GLY A 319 -29.51 18.95 -15.29
C GLY A 319 -28.79 17.82 -14.56
N ALA A 320 -28.13 16.90 -15.27
CA ALA A 320 -27.24 15.92 -14.64
C ALA A 320 -26.09 16.59 -13.88
N ALA A 321 -25.69 16.01 -12.75
CA ALA A 321 -24.60 16.51 -11.94
C ALA A 321 -23.25 16.45 -12.69
N GLU A 322 -22.42 17.47 -12.50
CA GLU A 322 -21.07 17.52 -13.03
C GLU A 322 -20.07 16.85 -12.08
N HIS A 323 -19.10 16.16 -12.67
CA HIS A 323 -18.09 15.43 -11.92
C HIS A 323 -16.74 15.52 -12.63
N GLU A 324 -15.72 16.05 -11.95
CA GLU A 324 -14.34 16.02 -12.48
C GLU A 324 -13.83 14.59 -12.69
N LEU A 325 -14.26 13.69 -11.80
CA LEU A 325 -14.03 12.26 -11.85
C LEU A 325 -15.19 11.50 -11.16
N ALA A 326 -15.77 10.53 -11.85
CA ALA A 326 -16.82 9.63 -11.36
C ALA A 326 -16.57 8.18 -11.80
N ALA A 327 -17.11 7.24 -11.05
CA ALA A 327 -17.08 5.81 -11.36
C ALA A 327 -18.32 5.43 -12.18
N ALA A 328 -18.15 5.06 -13.44
CA ALA A 328 -19.23 4.58 -14.28
C ALA A 328 -19.38 3.06 -14.12
N VAL A 329 -20.51 2.62 -13.57
CA VAL A 329 -20.74 1.24 -13.12
C VAL A 329 -21.91 0.63 -13.88
N ASP A 330 -21.76 -0.62 -14.34
CA ASP A 330 -22.82 -1.35 -15.04
C ASP A 330 -23.86 -1.95 -14.08
N PRO A 331 -24.99 -2.50 -14.57
CA PRO A 331 -26.03 -3.05 -13.71
C PRO A 331 -25.60 -4.25 -12.85
N GLN A 332 -24.44 -4.84 -13.14
CA GLN A 332 -23.84 -5.92 -12.34
C GLN A 332 -22.83 -5.39 -11.31
N GLY A 333 -22.76 -4.07 -11.12
CA GLY A 333 -21.84 -3.45 -10.18
C GLY A 333 -20.39 -3.42 -10.66
N ARG A 334 -20.12 -3.69 -11.95
CA ARG A 334 -18.76 -3.72 -12.50
C ARG A 334 -18.36 -2.34 -13.01
N LEU A 335 -17.14 -1.92 -12.69
CA LEU A 335 -16.59 -0.65 -13.16
C LEU A 335 -16.33 -0.72 -14.67
N ALA A 336 -17.07 0.07 -15.46
CA ALA A 336 -16.87 0.18 -16.90
C ALA A 336 -15.78 1.21 -17.24
N ALA A 337 -15.79 2.36 -16.56
CA ALA A 337 -14.81 3.42 -16.73
C ALA A 337 -14.75 4.36 -15.52
N MET A 338 -13.60 5.01 -15.33
CA MET A 338 -13.55 6.32 -14.70
C MET A 338 -13.89 7.37 -15.76
N VAL A 339 -14.82 8.27 -15.45
CA VAL A 339 -15.34 9.27 -16.39
C VAL A 339 -15.29 10.67 -15.81
N ARG A 340 -15.28 11.67 -16.68
CA ARG A 340 -15.57 13.07 -16.36
C ARG A 340 -16.93 13.42 -16.95
N VAL A 341 -17.73 14.17 -16.22
CA VAL A 341 -19.04 14.68 -16.65
C VAL A 341 -19.00 16.21 -16.63
N THR A 342 -19.20 16.83 -17.79
CA THR A 342 -19.19 18.30 -17.97
C THR A 342 -20.24 18.65 -19.02
N ASP A 343 -21.12 19.61 -18.74
CA ASP A 343 -22.20 20.02 -19.65
C ASP A 343 -23.06 18.84 -20.18
N GLY A 344 -23.24 17.82 -19.34
CA GLY A 344 -23.93 16.57 -19.68
C GLY A 344 -23.17 15.63 -20.63
N GLU A 345 -21.95 15.97 -21.05
CA GLU A 345 -21.08 15.08 -21.84
C GLU A 345 -20.25 14.18 -20.91
N VAL A 346 -20.27 12.87 -21.18
CA VAL A 346 -19.48 11.88 -20.45
C VAL A 346 -18.23 11.53 -21.24
N ARG A 347 -17.07 11.85 -20.69
CA ARG A 347 -15.76 11.55 -21.28
C ARG A 347 -15.03 10.49 -20.46
N VAL A 348 -14.59 9.42 -21.11
CA VAL A 348 -13.78 8.38 -20.47
C VAL A 348 -12.39 8.92 -20.14
N VAL A 349 -12.03 8.85 -18.86
CA VAL A 349 -10.68 9.14 -18.33
C VAL A 349 -9.86 7.86 -18.27
N THR A 350 -10.47 6.74 -17.84
CA THR A 350 -9.83 5.43 -17.80
C THR A 350 -10.88 4.35 -18.06
N GLY A 351 -10.80 3.64 -19.17
CA GLY A 351 -11.69 2.50 -19.44
C GLY A 351 -11.25 1.23 -18.69
N PHE A 352 -12.16 0.28 -18.47
CA PHE A 352 -11.83 -1.06 -17.98
C PHE A 352 -12.37 -2.06 -18.99
N ALA A 353 -11.49 -2.56 -19.84
CA ALA A 353 -11.85 -3.62 -20.78
C ALA A 353 -11.98 -4.93 -20.00
N MET A 354 -13.15 -5.56 -20.09
CA MET A 354 -13.29 -6.97 -19.75
C MET A 354 -12.47 -7.76 -20.76
N SER A 355 -11.74 -8.79 -20.32
CA SER A 355 -11.36 -9.82 -21.29
C SER A 355 -12.66 -10.45 -21.77
N VAL A 356 -13.06 -10.12 -23.01
CA VAL A 356 -14.14 -10.83 -23.69
C VAL A 356 -13.73 -12.30 -23.64
N GLU A 357 -14.58 -13.17 -23.08
CA GLU A 357 -14.47 -14.59 -23.39
C GLU A 357 -14.33 -14.66 -24.90
N ARG A 358 -13.22 -15.21 -25.40
CA ARG A 358 -13.22 -15.62 -26.79
C ARG A 358 -14.34 -16.63 -26.88
N ALA A 359 -15.48 -16.22 -27.43
CA ALA A 359 -16.48 -17.15 -27.89
C ALA A 359 -15.75 -18.03 -28.90
N GLU A 360 -15.51 -19.28 -28.52
CA GLU A 360 -15.12 -20.34 -29.45
C GLU A 360 -16.30 -20.67 -30.37
#